data_AF-A0A1H4JAG3-F1
#
_entry.id   AF-A0A1H4JAG3-F1
#
_cell.length_a   1.000
_cell.length_b   1.000
_cell.length_c   1.000
_cell.angle_alpha   90.00
_cell.angle_beta   90.00
_cell.angle_gamma   90.00
#
_symmetry.space_group_name_H-M   'P 1'
#
loop_
_entity.id
_entity.type
_entity.pdbx_description
1 polymer ?
#
loop_
_entity_poly.entity_id
_entity_poly.type
_entity_poly.pdbx_seq_one_letter_code
_entity_poly.pdbx_strand_id
1 'polypeptide(L)'
;MTEVGGLQEHVTRNVRVLMAIGEIRTQVQLAAALGLDRTTLAGRFSGKAGWKLEELADLGRVFNVTPAALLGDTAQLVGAVGPAKAAGGSGGSSPTGP
;
A
#
# COMPACT_ATOMS: atom_id res chain seq x y z
N MET A 1 -10.13 -3.64 22.35
CA MET A 1 -9.90 -3.61 20.89
C MET A 1 -9.02 -4.80 20.57
N THR A 2 -9.51 -5.76 19.77
CA THR A 2 -8.73 -6.94 19.35
C THR A 2 -7.66 -6.51 18.34
N GLU A 3 -6.45 -7.05 18.48
CA GLU A 3 -5.27 -6.64 17.67
C GLU A 3 -5.51 -6.71 16.15
N VAL A 4 -6.33 -7.66 15.69
CA VAL A 4 -6.68 -7.83 14.26
C VAL A 4 -7.54 -6.68 13.74
N GLY A 5 -8.42 -6.10 14.57
CA GLY A 5 -9.23 -4.93 14.18
C GLY A 5 -8.34 -3.73 13.89
N GLY A 6 -7.34 -3.50 14.74
CA GLY A 6 -6.37 -2.43 14.55
C GLY A 6 -5.54 -2.59 13.27
N LEU A 7 -5.18 -3.83 12.90
CA LEU A 7 -4.43 -4.09 11.67
C LEU A 7 -5.25 -3.76 10.40
N GLN A 8 -6.52 -4.11 10.37
CA GLN A 8 -7.43 -3.84 9.26
C GLN A 8 -7.71 -2.33 9.10
N GLU A 9 -7.83 -1.62 10.22
CA GLU A 9 -7.90 -0.15 10.23
C GLU A 9 -6.61 0.48 9.71
N HIS A 10 -5.45 -0.09 10.07
CA HIS A 10 -4.15 0.37 9.58
C HIS A 10 -4.02 0.27 8.06
N VAL A 11 -4.36 -0.89 7.50
CA VAL A 11 -4.39 -1.09 6.04
C VAL A 11 -5.30 -0.07 5.38
N THR A 12 -6.50 0.12 5.91
CA THR A 12 -7.47 1.07 5.35
C THR A 12 -6.94 2.50 5.37
N ARG A 13 -6.28 2.90 6.46
CA ARG A 13 -5.63 4.21 6.57
C ARG A 13 -4.51 4.36 5.55
N ASN A 14 -3.65 3.35 5.43
CA ASN A 14 -2.53 3.32 4.49
C ASN A 14 -3.01 3.43 3.04
N VAL A 15 -4.05 2.68 2.65
CA VAL A 15 -4.67 2.79 1.32
C VAL A 15 -5.20 4.20 1.07
N ARG A 16 -5.86 4.84 2.06
CA ARG A 16 -6.32 6.24 1.92
C ARG A 16 -5.17 7.21 1.67
N VAL A 17 -4.05 7.04 2.37
CA VAL A 17 -2.84 7.85 2.18
C VAL A 17 -2.26 7.64 0.79
N LEU A 18 -2.14 6.38 0.33
CA LEU A 18 -1.68 6.05 -1.01
C LEU A 18 -2.55 6.66 -2.10
N MET A 19 -3.88 6.63 -1.93
CA MET A 19 -4.82 7.31 -2.84
C MET A 19 -4.66 8.84 -2.82
N ALA A 20 -4.30 9.41 -1.67
CA ALA A 20 -4.09 10.86 -1.53
C ALA A 20 -2.78 11.35 -2.17
N ILE A 21 -1.77 10.49 -2.32
CA ILE A 21 -0.47 10.86 -2.92
C ILE A 21 -0.28 10.32 -4.34
N GLY A 22 -0.93 9.20 -4.69
CA GLY A 22 -0.81 8.54 -5.98
C GLY A 22 -1.78 9.04 -7.04
N GLU A 23 -1.89 8.30 -8.15
CA GLU A 23 -2.77 8.65 -9.27
C GLU A 23 -4.24 8.24 -9.05
N ILE A 24 -4.48 7.20 -8.24
CA ILE A 24 -5.84 6.72 -7.94
C ILE A 24 -6.46 7.58 -6.84
N ARG A 25 -7.28 8.56 -7.25
CA ARG A 25 -7.87 9.55 -6.34
C ARG A 25 -9.23 9.15 -5.76
N THR A 26 -9.89 8.13 -6.32
CA THR A 26 -11.27 7.78 -5.97
C THR A 26 -11.43 6.29 -5.70
N GLN A 27 -12.38 5.94 -4.81
CA GLN A 27 -12.71 4.54 -4.53
C GLN A 27 -13.21 3.82 -5.79
N VAL A 28 -13.87 4.52 -6.71
CA VAL A 28 -14.33 3.94 -7.98
C VAL A 28 -13.15 3.50 -8.85
N GLN A 29 -12.11 4.35 -8.97
CA GLN A 29 -10.90 4.00 -9.71
C GLN A 29 -10.15 2.86 -9.04
N LEU A 30 -10.06 2.85 -7.70
CA LEU A 30 -9.45 1.75 -6.97
C LEU A 30 -10.21 0.44 -7.16
N ALA A 31 -11.55 0.47 -7.10
CA ALA A 31 -12.39 -0.70 -7.32
C ALA A 31 -12.15 -1.28 -8.72
N ALA A 32 -12.10 -0.42 -9.74
CA ALA A 32 -11.78 -0.81 -11.10
C ALA A 32 -10.36 -1.40 -11.22
N ALA A 33 -9.36 -0.78 -10.59
CA ALA A 33 -7.98 -1.27 -10.60
C ALA A 33 -7.82 -2.64 -9.90
N LEU A 34 -8.62 -2.91 -8.87
CA LEU A 34 -8.62 -4.17 -8.13
C LEU A 34 -9.59 -5.23 -8.70
N GLY A 35 -10.37 -4.90 -9.73
CA GLY A 35 -11.43 -5.78 -10.24
C GLY A 35 -12.54 -6.06 -9.22
N LEU A 36 -12.75 -5.16 -8.26
CA LEU A 36 -13.76 -5.28 -7.22
C LEU A 36 -15.02 -4.46 -7.56
N ASP A 37 -16.17 -4.92 -7.08
CA ASP A 37 -17.38 -4.09 -7.07
C ASP A 37 -17.25 -2.96 -6.05
N ARG A 38 -17.93 -1.83 -6.31
CA ARG A 38 -17.96 -0.67 -5.42
C ARG A 38 -18.45 -1.00 -4.01
N THR A 39 -19.43 -1.90 -3.90
CA THR A 39 -20.00 -2.33 -2.61
C THR A 39 -18.97 -3.09 -1.79
N THR A 40 -18.20 -3.97 -2.45
CA THR A 40 -17.12 -4.72 -1.81
C THR A 40 -16.05 -3.77 -1.28
N LEU A 41 -15.60 -2.82 -2.11
CA LEU A 41 -14.59 -1.85 -1.70
C LEU A 41 -15.11 -0.94 -0.57
N ALA A 42 -16.35 -0.47 -0.64
CA ALA A 42 -16.96 0.31 0.44
C ALA A 42 -17.04 -0.48 1.76
N GLY A 43 -17.28 -1.79 1.68
CA GLY A 43 -17.20 -2.72 2.82
C GLY A 43 -15.82 -2.76 3.48
N ARG A 44 -14.74 -2.70 2.69
CA ARG A 44 -13.35 -2.60 3.20
C ARG A 44 -13.13 -1.28 3.93
N PHE A 45 -13.49 -0.17 3.29
CA PHE A 45 -13.24 1.17 3.82
C PHE A 45 -14.07 1.53 5.06
N SER A 46 -15.23 0.89 5.23
CA SER A 46 -16.10 1.06 6.40
C SER A 46 -15.74 0.12 7.56
N GLY A 47 -14.80 -0.81 7.38
CA GLY A 47 -14.45 -1.81 8.38
C GLY A 47 -15.50 -2.91 8.56
N LYS A 48 -16.60 -2.89 7.78
CA LYS A 48 -17.61 -3.97 7.80
C LYS A 48 -17.05 -5.31 7.34
N ALA A 49 -16.03 -5.30 6.48
CA ALA A 49 -15.34 -6.48 6.03
C ALA A 49 -13.84 -6.22 5.91
N GLY A 50 -12.98 -7.05 6.51
CA GLY A 50 -11.53 -6.88 6.48
C GLY A 50 -10.90 -7.21 5.13
N TRP A 51 -9.81 -6.54 4.77
CA TRP A 51 -8.99 -6.79 3.59
C TRP A 51 -8.50 -8.24 3.54
N LYS A 52 -8.59 -8.83 2.35
CA LYS A 52 -8.05 -10.15 2.05
C LYS A 52 -6.58 -10.06 1.67
N LEU A 53 -5.86 -11.17 1.84
CA LEU A 53 -4.45 -11.25 1.46
C LEU A 53 -4.25 -11.05 -0.06
N GLU A 54 -5.16 -11.57 -0.89
CA GLU A 54 -5.10 -11.34 -2.34
C GLU A 54 -5.24 -9.84 -2.67
N GLU A 55 -6.18 -9.15 -2.01
CA GLU A 55 -6.39 -7.71 -2.19
C GLU A 55 -5.17 -6.89 -1.76
N LEU A 56 -4.44 -7.30 -0.71
CA LEU A 56 -3.18 -6.65 -0.32
C LEU A 56 -2.09 -6.81 -1.38
N ALA A 57 -2.02 -7.96 -2.06
CA ALA A 57 -1.09 -8.18 -3.15
C ALA A 57 -1.42 -7.28 -4.35
N ASP A 58 -2.71 -7.16 -4.69
CA ASP A 58 -3.15 -6.31 -5.78
C ASP A 58 -2.98 -4.82 -5.46
N LEU A 59 -3.27 -4.39 -4.23
CA LEU A 59 -2.95 -3.04 -3.75
C LEU A 59 -1.44 -2.74 -3.88
N GLY A 60 -0.60 -3.70 -3.54
CA GLY A 60 0.86 -3.57 -3.70
C GLY A 60 1.26 -3.30 -5.16
N ARG A 61 0.67 -4.03 -6.11
CA ARG A 61 0.91 -3.79 -7.54
C ARG A 61 0.39 -2.43 -8.00
N VAL A 62 -0.84 -2.09 -7.59
CA VAL A 62 -1.52 -0.85 -7.96
C VAL A 62 -0.78 0.39 -7.48
N PHE A 63 -0.25 0.35 -6.26
CA PHE A 63 0.46 1.48 -5.64
C PHE A 63 1.98 1.35 -5.71
N ASN A 64 2.51 0.32 -6.36
CA ASN A 64 3.93 0.01 -6.44
C ASN A 64 4.62 -0.06 -5.05
N VAL A 65 3.97 -0.74 -4.09
CA VAL A 65 4.46 -0.98 -2.73
C VAL A 65 4.44 -2.47 -2.41
N THR A 66 5.21 -2.88 -1.41
CA THR A 66 5.13 -4.27 -0.93
C THR A 66 3.88 -4.45 -0.06
N PRO A 67 3.25 -5.64 -0.03
CA PRO A 67 2.12 -5.92 0.86
C PRO A 67 2.46 -5.69 2.34
N ALA A 68 3.73 -5.92 2.73
CA ALA A 68 4.22 -5.65 4.08
C ALA A 68 4.18 -4.15 4.43
N ALA A 69 4.44 -3.26 3.45
CA ALA A 69 4.35 -1.81 3.68
C ALA A 69 2.92 -1.34 3.97
N LEU A 70 1.90 -2.03 3.42
CA LEU A 70 0.49 -1.75 3.72
C LEU A 70 0.10 -2.09 5.16
N LEU A 71 0.79 -3.06 5.77
CA LEU A 71 0.59 -3.50 7.15
C LEU A 71 1.42 -2.70 8.16
N GLY A 72 2.46 -2.03 7.69
CA GLY A 72 3.41 -1.27 8.50
C GLY A 72 2.97 0.16 8.81
N ASP A 73 3.91 0.92 9.39
CA ASP A 73 3.69 2.31 9.76
C ASP A 73 3.52 3.22 8.53
N THR A 74 2.58 4.14 8.61
CA THR A 74 2.24 5.06 7.52
C THR A 74 3.41 5.97 7.11
N ALA A 75 4.29 6.37 8.02
CA ALA A 75 5.44 7.21 7.68
C ALA A 75 6.43 6.43 6.78
N GLN A 76 6.66 5.15 7.08
CA GLN A 76 7.48 4.29 6.23
C GLN A 76 6.84 4.04 4.86
N LEU A 77 5.52 3.88 4.82
CA LEU A 77 4.78 3.72 3.57
C LEU A 77 4.95 4.93 2.64
N VAL A 78 4.81 6.15 3.15
CA VAL A 78 4.99 7.37 2.35
C VAL A 78 6.42 7.48 1.81
N GLY A 79 7.42 7.08 2.61
CA GLY A 79 8.82 7.01 2.15
C GLY A 79 9.04 5.99 1.02
N ALA A 80 8.33 4.86 1.05
CA ALA A 80 8.41 3.83 0.01
C ALA A 80 7.78 4.26 -1.33
N VAL A 81 6.85 5.20 -1.31
CA VAL A 81 6.14 5.76 -2.48
C VAL A 81 6.87 6.98 -3.06
N GLY A 82 8.05 7.32 -2.51
CA GLY A 82 8.93 8.38 -3.03
C GLY A 82 9.18 8.25 -4.54
N PRO A 83 9.49 9.36 -5.23
CA PRO A 83 9.47 9.43 -6.70
C PRO A 83 10.26 8.27 -7.26
N ALA A 84 9.61 7.42 -8.05
CA ALA A 84 10.19 6.21 -8.60
C ALA A 84 11.39 6.53 -9.51
N LYS A 85 12.58 6.70 -8.91
CA LYS A 85 13.91 6.56 -9.53
C LYS A 85 15.03 6.61 -8.47
N ALA A 86 15.19 5.53 -7.70
CA ALA A 86 16.47 5.20 -7.07
C ALA A 86 16.79 3.69 -7.09
N ALA A 87 16.13 2.93 -7.97
CA ALA A 87 16.65 1.63 -8.40
C ALA A 87 17.73 1.88 -9.47
N GLY A 88 18.92 2.21 -9.01
CA GLY A 88 20.11 2.41 -9.84
C GLY A 88 21.36 2.48 -8.97
N GLY A 89 21.91 1.31 -8.63
CA GLY A 89 23.25 1.21 -8.06
C GLY A 89 23.38 0.27 -6.87
N SER A 90 23.16 -1.03 -7.08
CA SER A 90 24.01 -2.01 -6.41
C SER A 90 25.39 -1.91 -7.06
N GLY A 91 26.39 -1.48 -6.29
CA GLY A 91 27.78 -1.39 -6.73
C GLY A 91 28.67 -1.35 -5.50
N GLY A 92 29.10 -2.54 -5.07
CA GLY A 92 29.82 -2.78 -3.84
C GLY A 92 31.09 -1.95 -3.69
N SER A 93 31.34 -1.57 -2.44
CA SER A 93 32.60 -1.05 -1.95
C SER A 93 33.76 -1.97 -2.35
N SER A 94 34.71 -1.47 -3.13
CA SER A 94 36.08 -2.00 -3.16
C SER A 94 36.99 -0.98 -2.48
N PRO A 95 37.60 -1.30 -1.32
CA PRO A 95 38.61 -0.42 -0.74
C PRO A 95 39.89 -0.52 -1.57
N THR A 96 40.26 0.58 -2.24
CA THR A 96 41.59 0.76 -2.81
C THR A 96 42.52 1.19 -1.67
N GLY A 97 43.44 0.30 -1.28
CA GLY A 97 44.53 0.61 -0.35
C GLY A 97 45.69 1.31 -1.07
N PRO A 98 46.53 2.07 -0.33
CA PRO A 98 47.73 2.71 -0.86
C PRO A 98 48.83 1.69 -1.21
#